data_AF-R5XKG0-F1
#
_entry.id   AF-R5XKG0-F1
#
_cell.length_a   1.000
_cell.length_b   1.000
_cell.length_c   1.000
_cell.angle_alpha   90.00
_cell.angle_beta   90.00
_cell.angle_gamma   90.00
#
_symmetry.space_group_name_H-M   'P 1'
#
loop_
_entity.id
_entity.type
_entity.pdbx_description
1 polymer ?
#
loop_
_entity_poly.entity_id
_entity_poly.type
_entity_poly.pdbx_seq_one_letter_code
_entity_poly.pdbx_strand_id
1 'polypeptide(L)'
;MKLKKIKWKAPDAIVLIFILLIISSILTYVIPAGQYDRYIDNAIGREMVNPESYHSVENSPISLWSLLMSIPKGLEQSASIINFLFIIGGAFNILQSTGAIDAFINKCVKKLQGRERLIIPFFLIF
;
A
#
# COMPACT_ATOMS: atom_id res chain seq x y z
N MET A 1 -35.84 1.20 -29.68
CA MET A 1 -35.02 0.17 -28.99
C MET A 1 -34.15 0.87 -27.95
N LYS A 2 -34.53 0.86 -26.67
CA LYS A 2 -33.78 1.57 -25.61
C LYS A 2 -32.50 0.79 -25.31
N LEU A 3 -31.34 1.34 -25.68
CA LEU A 3 -30.04 0.78 -25.32
C LEU A 3 -29.87 0.83 -23.81
N LYS A 4 -29.94 -0.35 -23.18
CA LYS A 4 -29.75 -0.56 -21.74
C LYS A 4 -28.30 -0.17 -21.41
N LYS A 5 -28.10 1.03 -20.86
CA LYS A 5 -26.79 1.49 -20.39
C LYS A 5 -26.29 0.54 -19.31
N ILE A 6 -25.21 -0.18 -19.61
CA ILE A 6 -24.50 -1.03 -18.65
C ILE A 6 -23.96 -0.10 -17.57
N LYS A 7 -24.55 -0.14 -16.36
CA LYS A 7 -24.01 0.58 -15.20
C LYS A 7 -22.78 -0.20 -14.72
N TRP A 8 -21.60 0.17 -15.21
CA TRP A 8 -20.34 -0.32 -14.69
C TRP A 8 -20.15 0.19 -13.26
N LYS A 9 -20.26 -0.70 -12.28
CA LYS A 9 -19.72 -0.45 -10.94
C LYS A 9 -18.23 -0.77 -11.02
N ALA A 10 -17.38 0.13 -10.54
CA ALA A 10 -15.95 -0.15 -10.42
C ALA A 10 -15.76 -1.44 -9.60
N PRO A 11 -14.82 -2.32 -9.99
CA PRO A 11 -14.49 -3.48 -9.18
C PRO A 11 -14.01 -3.05 -7.80
N ASP A 12 -14.24 -3.91 -6.81
CA ASP A 12 -13.63 -3.74 -5.49
C ASP A 12 -12.10 -3.74 -5.61
N ALA A 13 -11.41 -3.05 -4.68
CA ALA A 13 -9.95 -2.95 -4.70
C ALA A 13 -9.27 -4.32 -4.69
N ILE A 14 -9.81 -5.31 -3.96
CA ILE A 14 -9.27 -6.67 -3.90
C ILE A 14 -9.38 -7.35 -5.27
N VAL A 15 -10.51 -7.16 -5.96
CA VAL A 15 -10.73 -7.71 -7.31
C VAL A 15 -9.75 -7.08 -8.30
N LEU A 16 -9.51 -5.78 -8.19
CA LEU A 16 -8.55 -5.06 -9.02
C LEU A 16 -7.12 -5.57 -8.82
N ILE A 17 -6.70 -5.76 -7.57
CA ILE A 17 -5.38 -6.31 -7.23
C ILE A 17 -5.24 -7.75 -7.76
N PHE A 18 -6.29 -8.57 -7.66
CA PHE A 18 -6.27 -9.93 -8.18
C PHE A 18 -6.11 -9.97 -9.70
N ILE A 19 -6.82 -9.11 -10.44
CA ILE A 19 -6.66 -8.98 -11.89
C ILE A 19 -5.23 -8.53 -12.23
N LEU A 20 -4.68 -7.58 -11.48
CA LEU A 20 -3.31 -7.09 -11.66
C LEU A 20 -2.28 -8.21 -11.45
N LEU A 21 -2.47 -9.09 -10.45
CA LEU A 21 -1.61 -10.25 -10.22
C LEU A 21 -1.61 -11.22 -11.40
N ILE A 22 -2.79 -11.53 -11.97
CA ILE A 22 -2.90 -12.41 -13.14
C ILE A 22 -2.17 -11.80 -14.34
N ILE A 23 -2.42 -10.51 -14.62
CA ILE A 23 -1.77 -9.81 -15.74
C ILE A 23 -0.26 -9.79 -15.56
N SER A 24 0.23 -9.45 -14.36
CA SER A 24 1.66 -9.42 -14.04
C SER A 24 2.32 -10.80 -14.21
N SER A 25 1.64 -11.87 -13.79
CA SER A 25 2.14 -13.25 -13.97
C SER A 25 2.25 -13.62 -15.45
N ILE A 26 1.22 -13.33 -16.26
CA ILE A 26 1.26 -13.58 -17.72
C ILE A 26 2.41 -12.79 -18.36
N LEU A 27 2.60 -11.54 -17.93
CA LEU A 27 3.62 -10.67 -18.47
C LEU A 27 5.04 -11.18 -18.19
N THR A 28 5.23 -11.97 -17.13
CA THR A 28 6.53 -12.61 -16.78
C THR A 28 6.96 -13.65 -17.82
N TYR A 29 6.04 -14.17 -18.65
CA TYR A 29 6.37 -15.08 -19.75
C TYR A 29 6.81 -14.35 -21.03
N VAL A 30 6.40 -13.08 -21.19
CA VAL A 30 6.64 -12.30 -22.41
C VAL A 30 7.85 -11.38 -22.25
N ILE A 31 8.08 -10.85 -21.05
CA ILE A 31 9.15 -9.89 -20.77
C ILE A 31 10.40 -10.63 -20.27
N PRO A 32 11.55 -10.51 -20.96
CA PRO A 32 12.79 -11.13 -20.51
C PRO A 32 13.34 -10.43 -19.26
N ALA A 33 13.94 -11.20 -18.36
CA ALA A 33 14.64 -10.69 -17.20
C ALA A 33 15.97 -10.05 -17.62
N GLY A 34 16.21 -8.81 -17.20
CA GLY A 34 17.46 -8.10 -17.43
C GLY A 34 18.00 -7.54 -16.12
N GLN A 35 19.33 -7.57 -15.97
CA GLN A 35 20.01 -7.05 -14.79
C GLN A 35 21.24 -6.23 -15.19
N TYR A 36 21.56 -5.25 -14.37
CA TYR A 36 22.80 -4.49 -14.44
C TYR A 36 23.66 -4.86 -13.22
N ASP A 37 24.97 -4.97 -13.41
CA ASP A 37 25.86 -5.19 -12.28
C ASP A 37 26.01 -3.94 -11.44
N ARG A 38 26.13 -4.15 -10.13
CA ARG A 38 26.40 -3.10 -9.16
C ARG A 38 27.85 -3.18 -8.74
N TYR A 39 28.53 -2.04 -8.71
CA TYR A 39 29.88 -1.91 -8.16
C TYR A 39 29.87 -0.87 -7.06
N ILE A 40 30.77 -1.03 -6.09
CA ILE A 40 30.95 -0.06 -5.01
C ILE A 40 31.86 1.04 -5.55
N ASP A 41 31.32 2.27 -5.63
CA ASP A 41 32.14 3.43 -5.96
C ASP A 41 32.91 3.87 -4.71
N ASN A 42 34.22 3.58 -4.69
CA ASN A 42 35.11 3.87 -3.57
C ASN A 42 35.27 5.38 -3.28
N ALA A 43 34.84 6.27 -4.20
CA ALA A 43 34.87 7.71 -3.97
C ALA A 43 33.67 8.23 -3.14
N ILE A 44 32.55 7.50 -3.14
CA ILE A 44 31.27 7.96 -2.56
C ILE A 44 30.70 6.92 -1.56
N GLY A 45 31.30 5.73 -1.47
CA GLY A 45 30.89 4.66 -0.54
C GLY A 45 29.49 4.12 -0.83
N ARG A 46 29.00 4.27 -2.06
CA ARG A 46 27.65 3.87 -2.47
C ARG A 46 27.72 2.84 -3.59
N GLU A 47 26.81 1.86 -3.55
CA GLU A 47 26.59 0.95 -4.68
C GLU A 47 26.02 1.74 -5.85
N MET A 48 26.76 1.76 -6.96
CA MET A 48 26.34 2.36 -8.22
C MET A 48 26.12 1.25 -9.26
N VAL A 49 25.13 1.46 -10.12
CA VAL A 49 24.81 0.54 -11.21
C VAL A 49 25.70 0.88 -12.39
N ASN A 50 26.39 -0.11 -12.98
CA ASN A 50 27.15 0.09 -14.22
C ASN A 50 26.20 0.15 -15.42
N PRO A 51 26.03 1.31 -16.09
CA PRO A 51 25.08 1.45 -17.20
C PRO A 51 25.44 0.61 -18.42
N GLU A 52 26.69 0.19 -18.56
CA GLU A 52 27.17 -0.58 -19.73
C GLU A 52 27.07 -2.10 -19.53
N SER A 53 26.78 -2.59 -18.31
CA SER A 53 26.81 -4.02 -17.99
C SER A 53 25.45 -4.74 -18.06
N TYR A 54 24.52 -4.17 -18.83
CA TYR A 54 23.23 -4.82 -19.07
C TYR A 54 23.43 -6.21 -19.65
N HIS A 55 22.99 -7.23 -18.93
CA HIS A 55 22.95 -8.60 -19.42
C HIS A 55 21.56 -9.19 -19.18
N SER A 56 21.13 -10.02 -20.12
CA SER A 56 19.90 -10.80 -19.96
C SER A 56 20.17 -11.93 -18.98
N VAL A 57 19.32 -12.04 -17.98
CA VAL A 57 19.37 -13.10 -16.97
C VAL A 57 18.40 -14.21 -17.37
N GLU A 58 18.63 -15.41 -16.86
CA GLU A 58 17.74 -16.54 -17.09
C GLU A 58 16.30 -16.20 -16.68
N ASN A 59 15.36 -16.39 -17.61
CA ASN A 59 13.95 -16.12 -17.35
C ASN A 59 13.44 -17.04 -16.25
N SER A 60 12.90 -16.46 -15.18
CA SER A 60 12.23 -17.20 -14.10
C SER A 60 10.72 -16.96 -14.17
N PRO A 61 10.01 -17.62 -15.11
CA PRO A 61 8.57 -17.46 -15.23
C PRO A 61 7.87 -17.89 -13.93
N ILE A 62 6.93 -17.06 -13.48
CA ILE A 62 6.14 -17.36 -12.29
C ILE A 62 5.16 -18.49 -12.61
N SER A 63 5.34 -19.63 -11.95
CA SER A 63 4.41 -20.76 -12.02
C SER A 63 3.07 -20.42 -11.35
N LEU A 64 2.00 -21.15 -11.71
CA LEU A 64 0.69 -20.98 -11.09
C LEU A 64 0.74 -21.19 -9.57
N TRP A 65 1.56 -22.14 -9.10
CA TRP A 65 1.76 -22.38 -7.67
C TRP A 65 2.43 -21.19 -6.98
N SER A 66 3.45 -20.62 -7.61
CA SER A 66 4.15 -19.42 -7.11
C SER A 66 3.23 -18.20 -7.09
N LEU A 67 2.32 -18.05 -8.06
CA LEU A 67 1.30 -17.00 -8.07
C LEU A 67 0.38 -17.12 -6.86
N LEU A 68 -0.17 -18.31 -6.58
CA LEU A 68 -1.02 -18.52 -5.41
C LEU A 68 -0.25 -18.28 -4.10
N MET A 69 1.01 -18.71 -4.03
CA MET A 69 1.89 -18.48 -2.87
C MET A 69 2.27 -17.01 -2.68
N SER A 70 2.15 -16.18 -3.72
CA SER A 70 2.47 -14.74 -3.65
C SER A 70 1.51 -13.97 -2.75
N ILE A 71 0.25 -14.45 -2.61
CA ILE A 71 -0.74 -13.83 -1.73
C ILE A 71 -0.35 -14.01 -0.25
N PRO A 72 -0.13 -15.24 0.28
CA PRO A 72 0.39 -15.41 1.64
C PRO A 72 1.71 -14.70 1.88
N LYS A 73 2.65 -14.75 0.92
CA LYS A 73 3.95 -14.08 1.04
C LYS A 73 3.82 -12.56 1.13
N GLY A 74 2.90 -11.96 0.37
CA GLY A 74 2.60 -10.52 0.47
C GLY A 74 1.99 -10.14 1.83
N LEU A 75 1.13 -11.00 2.38
CA LEU A 75 0.58 -10.83 3.73
C LEU A 75 1.67 -10.93 4.80
N GLU A 76 2.61 -11.87 4.67
CA GLU A 76 3.76 -11.99 5.56
C GLU A 76 4.63 -10.73 5.55
N GLN A 77 4.96 -10.21 4.36
CA GLN A 77 5.72 -8.96 4.21
C GLN A 77 4.98 -7.75 4.82
N SER A 78 3.65 -7.78 4.76
CA SER A 78 2.79 -6.72 5.31
C SER A 78 2.40 -6.96 6.78
N ALA A 79 2.87 -8.05 7.40
CA ALA A 79 2.41 -8.47 8.73
C ALA A 79 2.62 -7.40 9.80
N SER A 80 3.73 -6.65 9.73
CA SER A 80 4.00 -5.54 10.66
C SER A 80 2.90 -4.47 10.61
N ILE A 81 2.48 -4.06 9.41
CA ILE A 81 1.43 -3.06 9.20
C ILE A 81 0.07 -3.60 9.65
N ILE A 82 -0.24 -4.86 9.31
CA ILE A 82 -1.50 -5.50 9.69
C ILE A 82 -1.62 -5.60 11.22
N ASN A 83 -0.56 -6.06 11.89
CA ASN A 83 -0.53 -6.17 13.35
C ASN A 83 -0.66 -4.79 14.02
N PHE A 84 0.01 -3.78 13.47
CA PHE A 84 -0.10 -2.40 13.95
C PHE A 84 -1.53 -1.87 13.80
N LEU A 85 -2.16 -2.03 12.64
CA LEU A 85 -3.57 -1.65 12.42
C LEU A 85 -4.51 -2.37 13.38
N PHE A 86 -4.24 -3.65 13.67
CA PHE A 86 -5.05 -4.43 14.59
C PHE A 86 -4.97 -3.90 16.04
N ILE A 87 -3.76 -3.60 16.52
CA ILE A 87 -3.55 -3.00 17.84
C ILE A 87 -4.21 -1.61 17.93
N ILE A 88 -4.04 -0.78 16.89
CA ILE A 88 -4.70 0.51 16.79
C ILE A 88 -6.21 0.34 16.85
N GLY A 89 -6.78 -0.53 16.01
CA GLY A 89 -8.23 -0.77 15.98
C GLY A 89 -8.77 -1.18 17.34
N GLY A 90 -8.08 -2.08 18.05
CA GLY A 90 -8.43 -2.50 19.40
C GLY A 90 -8.37 -1.36 20.42
N ALA A 91 -7.26 -0.61 20.45
CA ALA A 91 -7.10 0.52 21.36
C ALA A 91 -8.13 1.63 21.09
N PHE A 92 -8.35 1.98 19.81
CA PHE A 92 -9.36 2.95 19.41
C PHE A 92 -10.77 2.50 19.79
N ASN A 93 -11.09 1.21 19.68
CA ASN A 93 -12.39 0.69 20.09
C ASN A 93 -12.61 0.84 21.61
N ILE A 94 -11.59 0.58 22.43
CA ILE A 94 -11.66 0.79 23.89
C ILE A 94 -11.83 2.28 24.22
N LEU A 95 -11.06 3.16 23.55
CA LEU A 95 -11.15 4.61 23.74
C LEU A 95 -12.52 5.18 23.32
N GLN A 96 -13.12 4.63 22.26
CA GLN A 96 -14.45 5.02 21.82
C GLN A 96 -15.52 4.49 22.79
N SER A 97 -15.41 3.23 23.22
CA SER A 97 -16.40 2.60 24.12
C SER A 97 -16.41 3.23 25.51
N THR A 98 -15.27 3.75 25.96
CA THR A 98 -15.15 4.50 27.22
C THR A 98 -15.59 5.97 27.11
N GLY A 99 -15.90 6.46 25.90
CA GLY A 99 -16.23 7.86 25.66
C GLY A 99 -15.03 8.82 25.83
N ALA A 100 -13.80 8.29 25.93
CA ALA A 100 -12.60 9.10 26.11
C ALA A 100 -12.35 10.03 24.93
N ILE A 101 -12.63 9.57 23.70
CA ILE A 101 -12.53 10.38 22.48
C ILE A 101 -13.53 11.52 22.52
N ASP A 102 -14.79 11.26 22.87
CA ASP A 102 -15.83 12.28 22.95
C ASP A 102 -15.53 13.30 24.05
N ALA A 103 -15.03 12.86 25.20
CA ALA A 103 -14.60 13.75 26.29
C ALA A 103 -13.41 14.62 25.87
N PHE A 104 -12.43 14.05 25.15
CA PHE A 104 -11.28 14.78 24.62
C PHE A 104 -11.71 15.85 23.60
N ILE A 105 -12.56 15.50 22.63
CA ILE A 105 -13.09 16.44 21.63
C ILE A 105 -13.85 17.57 22.33
N ASN A 106 -14.77 17.25 23.25
CA ASN A 106 -15.54 18.26 23.98
C ASN A 106 -14.65 19.18 24.81
N LYS A 107 -13.58 18.66 25.42
CA LYS A 107 -12.62 19.45 26.18
C LYS A 107 -11.80 20.39 25.26
N CYS A 108 -11.40 19.91 24.09
CA CYS A 108 -10.74 20.73 23.08
C CYS A 108 -11.65 21.85 22.57
N VAL A 109 -12.89 21.54 22.20
CA VAL A 109 -13.87 22.54 21.73
C VAL A 109 -14.13 23.61 22.78
N LYS A 110 -14.37 23.22 24.04
CA LYS A 110 -14.56 24.20 25.14
C LYS A 110 -13.33 25.07 25.38
N LYS A 111 -12.12 24.51 25.27
CA LYS A 111 -10.87 25.26 25.44
C LYS A 111 -10.61 26.24 24.28
N LEU A 112 -11.14 25.95 23.09
CA LEU A 112 -11.00 26.80 21.90
C LEU A 112 -12.24 27.68 21.62
N GLN A 113 -13.23 27.68 22.52
CA GLN A 113 -14.45 28.47 22.40
C GLN A 113 -14.11 29.97 22.30
N GLY A 114 -14.64 30.67 21.28
CA GLY A 114 -14.28 32.06 20.96
C GLY A 114 -13.10 32.23 19.99
N ARG A 115 -12.36 31.16 19.66
CA ARG A 115 -11.38 31.11 18.56
C ARG A 115 -11.70 29.99 17.57
N GLU A 116 -12.99 29.73 17.38
CA GLU A 116 -13.53 28.61 16.59
C GLU A 116 -12.99 28.57 15.16
N ARG A 117 -12.69 29.73 14.54
CA ARG A 117 -12.06 29.82 13.22
C ARG A 117 -10.66 29.19 13.13
N LEU A 118 -9.94 29.03 14.25
CA LEU A 118 -8.63 28.35 14.28
C LEU A 118 -8.74 26.83 14.28
N ILE A 119 -9.92 26.26 14.58
CA ILE A 119 -10.13 24.81 14.62
C ILE A 119 -10.01 24.20 13.22
N ILE A 120 -10.56 24.88 12.21
CA ILE A 120 -10.59 24.42 10.82
C ILE A 120 -9.17 24.22 10.23
N PRO A 121 -8.26 25.22 10.25
CA PRO A 121 -6.90 25.02 9.74
C PRO A 121 -6.10 24.00 10.58
N PHE A 122 -6.32 23.92 11.89
CA PHE A 122 -5.62 22.96 12.74
C PHE A 122 -5.92 21.50 12.37
N PHE A 123 -7.19 21.17 12.09
CA PHE A 123 -7.60 19.81 11.68
C PHE A 123 -7.33 19.47 10.21
N LEU A 124 -7.03 20.47 9.37
CA LEU A 124 -6.81 20.28 7.93
C LEU A 124 -5.31 20.26 7.59
N ILE A 125 -4.48 20.93 8.40
CA ILE A 125 -3.01 20.95 8.27
C ILE A 125 -2.36 19.75 8.98
N PHE A 126 -3.05 19.15 9.96
CA PHE A 126 -2.60 17.98 10.72
C PHE A 126 -3.42 16.75 10.34
#